data_AF-A0A7S1ARQ2-F1
#
_entry.id   AF-A0A7S1ARQ2-F1
#
_cell.length_a   1.000
_cell.length_b   1.000
_cell.length_c   1.000
_cell.angle_alpha   90.00
_cell.angle_beta   90.00
_cell.angle_gamma   90.00
#
_symmetry.space_group_name_H-M   'P 1'
#
loop_
_entity.id
_entity.type
_entity.pdbx_description
1 polymer ?
#
loop_
_entity_poly.entity_id
_entity_poly.type
_entity_poly.pdbx_seq_one_letter_code
_entity_poly.pdbx_strand_id
1 'polypeptide(L)'
;GICDIKYDERLPKEDRVRVLELGDGLTSRFSHHGRAIKELFNKEYGFELPAPLRRFMLVENKRVTHDAFVREGFNKLRPRTRCYPRRYVAGLGQRILDDLGVRRGEDVVLKLCNRARGAGVIVVPPDVVDPLLQRLLDPPERQELENLIQRRTADALDCAAEERLIDQCLHWWSNECPVFVAERRCVSSPIHIDGDTRGEAYDATLRVSFVLQRHGPKLGNDKDEEYHVEWLRGDWELPPEPEMP
;
A
#
# COMPACT_ATOMS: atom_id res chain seq x y z
N GLY A 1 -3.24 -1.21 15.02
CA GLY A 1 -3.12 -2.05 13.80
C GLY A 1 -1.72 -1.94 13.27
N ILE A 2 -1.50 -2.32 12.00
CA ILE A 2 -0.22 -2.06 11.32
C ILE A 2 -0.40 -1.21 10.08
N CYS A 3 0.62 -0.47 9.70
CA CYS A 3 0.61 0.48 8.60
C CYS A 3 1.91 0.32 7.81
N ASP A 4 1.79 0.21 6.49
CA ASP A 4 2.92 0.23 5.58
C ASP A 4 3.15 1.68 5.13
N ILE A 5 4.35 2.21 5.35
CA ILE A 5 4.70 3.62 5.12
C ILE A 5 5.94 3.79 4.24
N LYS A 6 5.99 4.94 3.57
CA LYS A 6 7.23 5.53 3.04
C LYS A 6 7.66 6.66 3.96
N TYR A 7 8.96 6.72 4.22
CA TYR A 7 9.59 7.77 5.01
C TYR A 7 10.72 8.44 4.21
N ASP A 8 10.65 9.76 4.04
CA ASP A 8 11.68 10.56 3.37
C ASP A 8 12.05 11.75 4.25
N GLU A 9 13.20 11.67 4.92
CA GLU A 9 13.67 12.70 5.84
C GLU A 9 14.04 14.03 5.18
N ARG A 10 14.27 14.01 3.86
CA ARG A 10 14.64 15.19 3.06
C ARG A 10 13.45 16.14 2.87
N LEU A 11 12.23 15.65 3.10
CA LEU A 11 11.01 16.44 3.00
C LEU A 11 10.75 17.23 4.31
N PRO A 12 9.94 18.31 4.24
CA PRO A 12 9.42 18.98 5.43
C PRO A 12 8.75 17.99 6.38
N LYS A 13 8.81 18.24 7.69
CA LYS A 13 8.36 17.31 8.74
C LYS A 13 6.96 16.72 8.48
N GLU A 14 6.04 17.54 7.97
CA GLU A 14 4.66 17.14 7.70
C GLU A 14 4.50 16.26 6.45
N ASP A 15 5.50 16.24 5.58
CA ASP A 15 5.52 15.53 4.32
C ASP A 15 6.41 14.28 4.32
N ARG A 16 7.17 14.06 5.39
CA ARG A 16 8.11 12.93 5.48
C ARG A 16 7.44 11.57 5.41
N VAL A 17 6.17 11.49 5.77
CA VAL A 17 5.47 10.22 5.97
C VAL A 17 4.33 10.10 4.96
N ARG A 18 4.29 8.96 4.28
CA ARG A 18 3.17 8.56 3.42
C ARG A 18 2.69 7.16 3.79
N VAL A 19 1.45 7.05 4.22
CA VAL A 19 0.74 5.81 4.52
C VAL A 19 0.27 5.18 3.21
N LEU A 20 0.83 4.02 2.89
CA LEU A 20 0.53 3.29 1.65
C LEU A 20 -0.65 2.33 1.81
N GLU A 21 -0.75 1.68 2.95
CA GLU A 21 -1.75 0.66 3.24
C GLU A 21 -1.88 0.45 4.75
N LEU A 22 -3.10 0.26 5.24
CA LEU A 22 -3.35 -0.21 6.59
C LEU A 22 -3.53 -1.72 6.58
N GLY A 23 -3.24 -2.38 7.70
CA GLY A 23 -3.94 -3.61 7.95
C GLY A 23 -4.00 -4.12 9.36
N ASP A 24 -4.67 -5.26 9.46
CA ASP A 24 -4.97 -5.87 10.74
C ASP A 24 -3.69 -6.45 11.34
N GLY A 25 -3.36 -5.98 12.53
CA GLY A 25 -2.19 -6.44 13.27
C GLY A 25 -2.35 -7.87 13.79
N LEU A 26 -3.57 -8.44 13.76
CA LEU A 26 -3.83 -9.82 14.17
C LEU A 26 -3.48 -10.84 13.08
N THR A 27 -3.69 -10.50 11.81
CA THR A 27 -3.49 -11.42 10.67
C THR A 27 -2.18 -11.18 9.92
N SER A 28 -1.54 -10.04 10.16
CA SER A 28 -0.32 -9.67 9.43
C SER A 28 0.93 -10.08 10.19
N ARG A 29 1.63 -11.09 9.68
CA ARG A 29 2.95 -11.48 10.20
C ARG A 29 4.00 -10.44 9.77
N PHE A 30 4.81 -9.97 10.71
CA PHE A 30 6.03 -9.24 10.38
C PHE A 30 7.02 -10.23 9.76
N SER A 31 7.79 -9.81 8.75
CA SER A 31 8.77 -10.68 8.10
C SER A 31 9.98 -11.02 8.99
N HIS A 32 10.02 -10.52 10.23
CA HIS A 32 11.09 -10.70 11.23
C HIS A 32 12.50 -10.26 10.80
N HIS A 33 12.67 -9.71 9.58
CA HIS A 33 13.92 -9.15 9.07
C HIS A 33 14.34 -7.80 9.71
N GLY A 34 13.73 -7.42 10.84
CA GLY A 34 14.03 -6.20 11.58
C GLY A 34 13.40 -6.25 12.98
N ARG A 35 14.00 -7.04 13.87
CA ARG A 35 13.69 -7.27 15.31
C ARG A 35 12.22 -7.59 15.67
N ALA A 36 12.06 -8.29 16.80
CA ALA A 36 10.76 -8.74 17.29
C ALA A 36 9.96 -7.57 17.89
N ILE A 37 8.75 -7.32 17.38
CA ILE A 37 7.72 -6.66 18.18
C ILE A 37 7.20 -7.73 19.14
N LYS A 38 7.75 -7.78 20.35
CA LYS A 38 7.15 -8.52 21.47
C LYS A 38 5.71 -8.04 21.62
N GLU A 39 4.78 -8.96 21.83
CA GLU A 39 3.36 -8.70 22.06
C GLU A 39 3.17 -7.71 23.23
N LEU A 40 3.24 -6.40 22.97
CA LEU A 40 3.19 -5.40 24.04
C LEU A 40 2.32 -4.19 23.71
N PHE A 41 1.64 -4.12 22.58
CA PHE A 41 0.82 -2.93 22.30
C PHE A 41 -0.42 -2.80 23.22
N ASN A 42 -1.09 -3.92 23.52
CA ASN A 42 -2.28 -3.89 24.39
C ASN A 42 -1.94 -3.84 25.89
N LYS A 43 -0.77 -4.36 26.29
CA LYS A 43 -0.36 -4.45 27.71
C LYS A 43 0.41 -3.23 28.19
N GLU A 44 1.23 -2.63 27.34
CA GLU A 44 2.15 -1.56 27.72
C GLU A 44 1.52 -0.17 27.65
N TYR A 45 0.54 0.03 26.75
CA TYR A 45 -0.09 1.33 26.52
C TYR A 45 -1.53 1.46 27.07
N GLY A 46 -2.04 0.46 27.80
CA GLY A 46 -3.23 0.61 28.66
C GLY A 46 -4.52 1.08 27.98
N PHE A 47 -4.71 0.84 26.68
CA PHE A 47 -5.89 1.33 25.97
C PHE A 47 -7.13 0.44 26.24
N GLU A 48 -7.94 0.83 27.22
CA GLU A 48 -9.36 0.44 27.26
C GLU A 48 -10.09 1.15 26.12
N LEU A 49 -10.17 0.51 24.95
CA LEU A 49 -10.84 1.08 23.79
C LEU A 49 -12.37 0.94 23.96
N PRO A 50 -13.13 2.04 24.06
CA PRO A 50 -14.59 1.98 24.03
C PRO A 50 -15.01 1.51 22.63
N ALA A 51 -15.60 0.32 22.56
CA ALA A 51 -16.15 -0.33 21.37
C ALA A 51 -15.24 -0.24 20.12
N PRO A 52 -14.40 -1.25 19.83
CA PRO A 52 -13.54 -1.20 18.66
C PRO A 52 -14.36 -0.99 17.38
N LEU A 53 -14.10 0.11 16.65
CA LEU A 53 -14.45 0.25 15.24
C LEU A 53 -14.18 -1.08 14.55
N ARG A 54 -15.11 -1.58 13.72
CA ARG A 54 -14.95 -2.86 12.99
C ARG A 54 -13.73 -2.76 12.04
N ARG A 55 -12.54 -3.01 12.61
CA ARG A 55 -11.21 -2.73 12.02
C ARG A 55 -11.03 -3.40 10.67
N PHE A 56 -11.57 -4.61 10.53
CA PHE A 56 -11.46 -5.41 9.32
C PHE A 56 -12.02 -4.69 8.09
N MET A 57 -13.18 -4.03 8.19
CA MET A 57 -13.79 -3.33 7.05
C MET A 57 -12.95 -2.13 6.56
N LEU A 58 -12.24 -1.46 7.48
CA LEU A 58 -11.38 -0.32 7.14
C LEU A 58 -10.12 -0.76 6.39
N VAL A 59 -9.63 -1.97 6.66
CA VAL A 59 -8.32 -2.42 6.18
C VAL A 59 -8.37 -3.43 5.04
N GLU A 60 -9.49 -4.12 4.86
CA GLU A 60 -9.65 -5.09 3.77
C GLU A 60 -9.91 -4.42 2.42
N ASN A 61 -10.34 -3.16 2.43
CA ASN A 61 -10.64 -2.41 1.22
C ASN A 61 -9.89 -1.08 1.16
N LYS A 62 -8.94 -0.97 0.23
CA LYS A 62 -8.08 0.22 0.05
C LYS A 62 -8.86 1.49 -0.27
N ARG A 63 -10.02 1.39 -0.94
CA ARG A 63 -10.90 2.55 -1.17
C ARG A 63 -11.54 3.01 0.13
N VAL A 64 -11.99 2.10 0.99
CA VAL A 64 -12.56 2.45 2.30
C VAL A 64 -11.50 3.11 3.18
N THR A 65 -10.27 2.58 3.18
CA THR A 65 -9.13 3.24 3.85
C THR A 65 -8.93 4.65 3.34
N HIS A 66 -8.87 4.81 2.02
CA HIS A 66 -8.70 6.11 1.37
C HIS A 66 -9.80 7.11 1.74
N ASP A 67 -11.07 6.70 1.63
CA ASP A 67 -12.22 7.55 1.88
C ASP A 67 -12.27 7.96 3.36
N ALA A 68 -11.87 7.07 4.27
CA ALA A 68 -11.70 7.41 5.68
C ALA A 68 -10.59 8.46 5.89
N PHE A 69 -9.42 8.32 5.27
CA PHE A 69 -8.35 9.32 5.38
C PHE A 69 -8.80 10.70 4.89
N VAL A 70 -9.57 10.76 3.81
CA VAL A 70 -10.12 12.03 3.31
C VAL A 70 -11.15 12.60 4.27
N ARG A 71 -12.11 11.78 4.70
CA ARG A 71 -13.20 12.20 5.60
C ARG A 71 -12.67 12.73 6.94
N GLU A 72 -11.66 12.05 7.50
CA GLU A 72 -11.09 12.40 8.81
C GLU A 72 -9.95 13.46 8.72
N GLY A 73 -9.76 14.12 7.57
CA GLY A 73 -8.76 15.20 7.43
C GLY A 73 -7.31 14.74 7.27
N PHE A 74 -7.04 13.44 7.18
CA PHE A 74 -5.72 12.84 6.97
C PHE A 74 -5.26 12.76 5.52
N ASN A 75 -5.88 13.53 4.63
CA ASN A 75 -5.59 13.53 3.21
C ASN A 75 -4.10 13.75 2.88
N LYS A 76 -3.38 14.52 3.71
CA LYS A 76 -1.94 14.78 3.54
C LYS A 76 -1.05 13.56 3.80
N LEU A 77 -1.52 12.58 4.58
CA LEU A 77 -0.74 11.40 4.96
C LEU A 77 -0.76 10.31 3.90
N ARG A 78 -1.61 10.39 2.89
CA ARG A 78 -1.73 9.36 1.85
C ARG A 78 -1.04 9.80 0.54
N PRO A 79 -0.67 8.85 -0.33
CA PRO A 79 -0.43 9.17 -1.73
C PRO A 79 -1.60 9.94 -2.34
N ARG A 80 -1.31 10.72 -3.39
CA ARG A 80 -2.38 11.22 -4.25
C ARG A 80 -3.02 10.01 -4.93
N THR A 81 -4.33 9.85 -4.74
CA THR A 81 -5.06 8.64 -5.12
C THR A 81 -6.36 8.99 -5.84
N ARG A 82 -6.75 8.14 -6.80
CA ARG A 82 -8.07 8.14 -7.43
C ARG A 82 -8.57 6.71 -7.64
N CYS A 83 -9.89 6.56 -7.66
CA CYS A 83 -10.56 5.28 -7.96
C CYS A 83 -11.13 5.31 -9.37
N TYR A 84 -11.01 4.19 -10.08
CA TYR A 84 -11.50 4.03 -11.46
C TYR A 84 -12.33 2.75 -11.59
N PRO A 85 -13.34 2.74 -12.46
CA PRO A 85 -14.05 1.51 -12.79
C PRO A 85 -13.10 0.51 -13.46
N ARG A 86 -13.29 -0.78 -13.18
CA ARG A 86 -12.53 -1.87 -13.81
C ARG A 86 -13.08 -2.21 -15.20
N ARG A 87 -13.04 -1.21 -16.08
CA ARG A 87 -13.38 -1.31 -17.49
C ARG A 87 -12.40 -0.45 -18.28
N TYR A 88 -11.74 -1.03 -19.27
CA TYR A 88 -10.87 -0.25 -20.14
C TYR A 88 -11.69 0.68 -21.02
N VAL A 89 -11.16 1.89 -21.20
CA VAL A 89 -11.57 2.85 -22.21
C VAL A 89 -10.30 3.48 -22.77
N ALA A 90 -10.27 3.75 -24.07
CA ALA A 90 -9.10 4.35 -24.70
C ALA A 90 -8.73 5.68 -24.01
N GLY A 91 -7.44 5.85 -23.67
CA GLY A 91 -6.93 7.03 -22.99
C GLY A 91 -7.14 7.04 -21.46
N LEU A 92 -7.59 5.93 -20.87
CA LEU A 92 -7.71 5.79 -19.42
C LEU A 92 -6.37 6.04 -18.70
N GLY A 93 -5.27 5.55 -19.27
CA GLY A 93 -3.93 5.76 -18.73
C GLY A 93 -3.53 7.23 -18.68
N GLN A 94 -3.77 7.98 -19.77
CA GLN A 94 -3.52 9.42 -19.79
C GLN A 94 -4.35 10.15 -18.74
N ARG A 95 -5.65 9.82 -18.65
CA ARG A 95 -6.51 10.38 -17.62
C ARG A 95 -5.98 10.12 -16.21
N ILE A 96 -5.50 8.90 -15.93
CA ILE A 96 -4.89 8.56 -14.64
C ILE A 96 -3.67 9.42 -14.34
N LEU A 97 -2.79 9.60 -15.32
CA LEU A 97 -1.59 10.42 -15.17
C LEU A 97 -1.95 11.88 -14.84
N ASP A 98 -2.92 12.46 -15.55
CA ASP A 98 -3.39 13.82 -15.35
C ASP A 98 -4.04 13.99 -13.97
N ASP A 99 -4.94 13.07 -13.60
CA ASP A 99 -5.66 13.07 -12.32
C ASP A 99 -4.70 12.95 -11.12
N LEU A 100 -3.59 12.22 -11.30
CA LEU A 100 -2.53 12.06 -10.29
C LEU A 100 -1.44 13.14 -10.37
N GLY A 101 -1.41 13.95 -11.43
CA GLY A 101 -0.38 14.96 -11.67
C GLY A 101 1.01 14.35 -11.83
N VAL A 102 1.09 13.17 -12.43
CA VAL A 102 2.33 12.38 -12.60
C VAL A 102 3.12 12.91 -13.78
N ARG A 103 4.43 13.12 -13.56
CA ARG A 103 5.34 13.65 -14.60
C ARG A 103 6.14 12.54 -15.27
N ARG A 104 6.79 12.86 -16.39
CA ARG A 104 7.71 11.94 -17.07
C ARG A 104 8.82 11.51 -16.10
N GLY A 105 9.01 10.20 -15.95
CA GLY A 105 9.97 9.61 -15.01
C GLY A 105 9.42 9.32 -13.61
N GLU A 106 8.14 9.61 -13.34
CA GLU A 106 7.46 9.25 -12.09
C GLU A 106 6.52 8.06 -12.32
N ASP A 107 6.66 6.99 -11.54
CA ASP A 107 5.78 5.83 -11.71
C ASP A 107 4.39 6.03 -11.08
N VAL A 108 3.43 5.27 -11.60
CA VAL A 108 2.09 5.09 -11.03
C VAL A 108 1.99 3.74 -10.35
N VAL A 109 1.25 3.66 -9.26
CA VAL A 109 0.92 2.39 -8.60
C VAL A 109 -0.54 2.06 -8.82
N LEU A 110 -0.81 0.91 -9.42
CA LEU A 110 -2.16 0.37 -9.62
C LEU A 110 -2.43 -0.71 -8.58
N LYS A 111 -3.59 -0.66 -7.92
CA LYS A 111 -3.95 -1.58 -6.82
C LYS A 111 -5.39 -2.06 -6.93
N LEU A 112 -5.60 -3.37 -6.74
CA LEU A 112 -6.93 -3.92 -6.49
C LEU A 112 -7.41 -3.58 -5.07
N CYS A 113 -8.67 -3.14 -4.95
CA CYS A 113 -9.16 -2.60 -3.69
C CYS A 113 -9.28 -3.64 -2.57
N ASN A 114 -9.75 -4.86 -2.88
CA ASN A 114 -10.15 -5.90 -1.93
C ASN A 114 -9.20 -7.11 -1.91
N ARG A 115 -7.94 -6.92 -2.31
CA ARG A 115 -6.91 -7.97 -2.26
C ARG A 115 -5.92 -7.69 -1.14
N ALA A 116 -5.34 -8.78 -0.64
CA ALA A 116 -4.26 -8.75 0.33
C ALA A 116 -3.07 -7.95 -0.19
N ARG A 117 -2.20 -7.53 0.73
CA ARG A 117 -1.06 -6.66 0.42
C ARG A 117 -0.14 -7.31 -0.60
N GLY A 118 0.28 -6.55 -1.60
CA GLY A 118 1.14 -7.00 -2.69
C GLY A 118 0.44 -7.81 -3.79
N ALA A 119 -0.76 -8.36 -3.56
CA ALA A 119 -1.50 -9.05 -4.61
C ALA A 119 -2.20 -8.05 -5.54
N GLY A 120 -1.88 -8.10 -6.84
CA GLY A 120 -2.45 -7.18 -7.82
C GLY A 120 -1.94 -5.74 -7.69
N VAL A 121 -0.81 -5.52 -7.01
CA VAL A 121 -0.14 -4.22 -6.94
C VAL A 121 0.91 -4.15 -8.03
N ILE A 122 0.80 -3.15 -8.92
CA ILE A 122 1.71 -3.01 -10.06
C ILE A 122 2.25 -1.58 -10.07
N VAL A 123 3.58 -1.45 -10.11
CA VAL A 123 4.27 -0.17 -10.32
C VAL A 123 4.56 -0.04 -11.81
N VAL A 124 4.15 1.08 -12.39
CA VAL A 124 4.03 1.23 -13.85
C VAL A 124 4.61 2.58 -14.28
N PRO A 125 5.61 2.59 -15.17
CA PRO A 125 6.10 3.81 -15.80
C PRO A 125 5.01 4.50 -16.64
N PRO A 126 4.98 5.85 -16.73
CA PRO A 126 3.92 6.60 -17.42
C PRO A 126 3.64 6.16 -18.85
N ASP A 127 4.69 5.83 -19.61
CA ASP A 127 4.63 5.46 -21.02
C ASP A 127 3.94 4.12 -21.27
N VAL A 128 3.87 3.24 -20.27
CA VAL A 128 3.26 1.92 -20.39
C VAL A 128 1.96 1.76 -19.60
N VAL A 129 1.46 2.83 -18.95
CA VAL A 129 0.22 2.77 -18.15
C VAL A 129 -0.98 2.36 -18.98
N ASP A 130 -1.24 3.04 -20.09
CA ASP A 130 -2.41 2.76 -20.94
C ASP A 130 -2.41 1.35 -21.56
N PRO A 131 -1.35 0.90 -22.25
CA PRO A 131 -1.32 -0.45 -22.83
C PRO A 131 -1.38 -1.55 -21.75
N LEU A 132 -0.81 -1.31 -20.56
CA LEU A 132 -0.94 -2.25 -19.45
C LEU A 132 -2.38 -2.30 -18.92
N LEU A 133 -3.06 -1.16 -18.77
CA LEU A 133 -4.46 -1.12 -18.32
C LEU A 133 -5.39 -1.84 -19.28
N GLN A 134 -5.18 -1.71 -20.58
CA GLN A 134 -5.92 -2.49 -21.58
C GLN A 134 -5.80 -3.98 -21.28
N ARG A 135 -4.57 -4.49 -21.12
CA ARG A 135 -4.32 -5.91 -20.82
C ARG A 135 -4.91 -6.37 -19.47
N LEU A 136 -4.88 -5.52 -18.44
CA LEU A 136 -5.39 -5.85 -17.10
C LEU A 136 -6.92 -5.84 -17.01
N LEU A 137 -7.57 -5.04 -17.85
CA LEU A 137 -9.02 -4.78 -17.77
C LEU A 137 -9.83 -5.41 -18.89
N ASP A 138 -9.19 -5.81 -19.99
CA ASP A 138 -9.78 -6.60 -21.07
C ASP A 138 -9.22 -8.03 -21.01
N PRO A 139 -9.84 -8.94 -20.23
CA PRO A 139 -9.42 -10.33 -20.16
C PRO A 139 -9.57 -11.02 -21.53
N PRO A 140 -8.74 -12.03 -21.83
CA PRO A 140 -8.87 -12.82 -23.04
C PRO A 140 -10.21 -13.57 -23.07
N GLU A 141 -10.59 -14.08 -24.25
CA GLU A 141 -11.83 -14.84 -24.37
C GLU A 141 -11.79 -16.09 -23.49
N ARG A 142 -12.97 -16.58 -23.09
CA ARG A 142 -13.10 -17.69 -22.13
C ARG A 142 -12.24 -18.90 -22.50
N GLN A 143 -12.26 -19.31 -23.77
CA GLN A 143 -11.51 -20.48 -24.22
C GLN A 143 -9.99 -20.27 -24.12
N GLU A 144 -9.51 -19.07 -24.43
CA GLU A 144 -8.10 -18.71 -24.32
C GLU A 144 -7.65 -18.67 -22.85
N LEU A 145 -8.49 -18.12 -21.98
CA LEU A 145 -8.24 -18.10 -20.54
C LEU A 145 -8.19 -19.52 -19.94
N GLU A 146 -9.14 -20.39 -20.31
CA GLU A 146 -9.16 -21.79 -19.87
C GLU A 146 -7.90 -22.53 -20.34
N ASN A 147 -7.47 -22.33 -21.59
CA ASN A 147 -6.24 -22.91 -22.11
C ASN A 147 -5.00 -22.40 -21.37
N LEU A 148 -4.97 -21.11 -21.02
CA LEU A 148 -3.87 -20.49 -20.27
C LEU A 148 -3.78 -21.07 -18.86
N ILE A 149 -4.90 -21.22 -18.16
CA ILE A 149 -4.96 -21.82 -16.82
C ILE A 149 -4.50 -23.28 -16.87
N GLN A 150 -4.96 -24.06 -17.85
CA GLN A 150 -4.58 -25.47 -17.99
C GLN A 150 -3.08 -25.65 -18.21
N ARG A 151 -2.47 -24.86 -19.12
CA ARG A 151 -1.01 -24.90 -19.36
C ARG A 151 -0.23 -24.56 -18.10
N ARG A 152 -0.60 -23.48 -17.40
CA ARG A 152 0.10 -23.10 -16.16
C ARG A 152 -0.07 -24.11 -15.03
N THR A 153 -1.21 -24.78 -14.96
CA THR A 153 -1.41 -25.86 -13.97
C THR A 153 -0.46 -27.02 -14.24
N ALA A 154 -0.15 -27.30 -15.51
CA ALA A 154 0.81 -28.33 -15.90
C ALA A 154 2.27 -27.91 -15.61
N ASP A 155 2.58 -26.62 -15.78
CA ASP A 155 3.96 -26.10 -15.71
C ASP A 155 4.33 -25.47 -14.35
N ALA A 156 3.41 -25.42 -13.37
CA ALA A 156 3.50 -24.61 -12.14
C ALA A 156 4.79 -24.76 -11.29
N LEU A 157 5.60 -25.78 -11.53
CA LEU A 157 6.84 -26.05 -10.80
C LEU A 157 8.13 -25.58 -11.53
N ASP A 158 8.06 -25.27 -12.83
CA ASP A 158 9.25 -25.13 -13.72
C ASP A 158 9.50 -23.70 -14.25
N CYS A 159 8.99 -22.70 -13.54
CA CYS A 159 8.49 -21.49 -14.18
C CYS A 159 9.31 -20.21 -13.85
N ALA A 160 9.68 -19.43 -14.90
CA ALA A 160 10.67 -18.33 -14.91
C ALA A 160 10.06 -16.92 -15.04
N ALA A 161 10.85 -15.86 -14.78
CA ALA A 161 10.43 -14.49 -14.47
C ALA A 161 9.42 -13.74 -15.41
N GLU A 162 9.25 -14.13 -16.69
CA GLU A 162 8.22 -13.58 -17.61
C GLU A 162 6.78 -13.85 -17.12
N GLU A 163 6.65 -14.79 -16.21
CA GLU A 163 5.40 -15.25 -15.62
C GLU A 163 4.73 -14.29 -14.64
N ARG A 164 5.51 -13.35 -14.10
CA ARG A 164 5.04 -12.40 -13.09
C ARG A 164 3.93 -11.49 -13.63
N LEU A 165 4.00 -11.07 -14.90
CA LEU A 165 2.97 -10.20 -15.47
C LEU A 165 1.66 -10.96 -15.71
N ILE A 166 1.72 -12.22 -16.16
CA ILE A 166 0.52 -13.04 -16.32
C ILE A 166 -0.11 -13.33 -14.96
N ASP A 167 0.69 -13.57 -13.91
CA ASP A 167 0.17 -13.74 -12.55
C ASP A 167 -0.54 -12.49 -12.03
N GLN A 168 0.03 -11.30 -12.31
CA GLN A 168 -0.68 -10.05 -12.03
C GLN A 168 -1.98 -9.95 -12.84
N CYS A 169 -1.98 -10.30 -14.13
CA CYS A 169 -3.20 -10.31 -14.93
C CYS A 169 -4.27 -11.25 -14.34
N LEU A 170 -3.90 -12.46 -13.89
CA LEU A 170 -4.82 -13.39 -13.24
C LEU A 170 -5.41 -12.83 -11.95
N HIS A 171 -4.61 -12.14 -11.12
CA HIS A 171 -5.12 -11.44 -9.94
C HIS A 171 -6.15 -10.38 -10.31
N TRP A 172 -5.90 -9.63 -11.38
CA TRP A 172 -6.80 -8.61 -11.87
C TRP A 172 -8.08 -9.23 -12.44
N TRP A 173 -7.99 -10.16 -13.39
CA TRP A 173 -9.15 -10.78 -14.04
C TRP A 173 -10.06 -11.54 -13.06
N SER A 174 -9.48 -12.21 -12.06
CA SER A 174 -10.24 -12.95 -11.02
C SER A 174 -10.83 -12.06 -9.92
N ASN A 175 -10.65 -10.74 -9.99
CA ASN A 175 -11.15 -9.84 -8.96
C ASN A 175 -12.61 -9.45 -9.21
N GLU A 176 -13.43 -9.42 -8.17
CA GLU A 176 -14.85 -9.07 -8.28
C GLU A 176 -15.15 -7.60 -7.94
N CYS A 177 -14.19 -6.87 -7.35
CA CYS A 177 -14.41 -5.46 -7.05
C CYS A 177 -14.55 -4.68 -8.37
N PRO A 178 -15.62 -3.86 -8.53
CA PRO A 178 -15.87 -3.13 -9.78
C PRO A 178 -14.95 -1.92 -9.97
N VAL A 179 -14.11 -1.61 -8.97
CA VAL A 179 -13.19 -0.49 -8.99
C VAL A 179 -11.77 -0.92 -8.63
N PHE A 180 -10.80 -0.16 -9.11
CA PHE A 180 -9.41 -0.23 -8.69
C PHE A 180 -8.92 1.15 -8.28
N VAL A 181 -7.80 1.18 -7.59
CA VAL A 181 -7.16 2.39 -7.11
C VAL A 181 -5.89 2.64 -7.93
N ALA A 182 -5.68 3.89 -8.36
CA ALA A 182 -4.40 4.36 -8.86
C ALA A 182 -3.82 5.42 -7.91
N GLU A 183 -2.53 5.33 -7.66
CA GLU A 183 -1.79 6.19 -6.74
C GLU A 183 -0.52 6.72 -7.39
N ARG A 184 -0.14 7.96 -7.06
CA ARG A 184 1.22 8.44 -7.34
C ARG A 184 2.20 7.63 -6.49
N ARG A 185 3.28 7.11 -7.10
CA ARG A 185 4.32 6.40 -6.35
C ARG A 185 4.94 7.33 -5.30
N CYS A 186 5.00 6.85 -4.06
CA CYS A 186 5.80 7.46 -3.01
C CYS A 186 7.11 6.70 -2.87
N VAL A 187 8.19 7.44 -2.63
CA VAL A 187 9.55 6.91 -2.46
C VAL A 187 10.05 7.28 -1.07
N SER A 188 10.90 6.43 -0.50
CA SER A 188 11.66 6.73 0.72
C SER A 188 13.05 7.24 0.37
N SER A 189 13.81 7.67 1.39
CA SER A 189 15.27 7.67 1.26
C SER A 189 15.72 6.22 0.95
N PRO A 190 16.47 5.99 -0.14
CA PRO A 190 17.02 4.67 -0.42
C PRO A 190 17.98 4.25 0.69
N ILE A 191 17.94 2.99 1.08
CA ILE A 191 18.84 2.41 2.08
C ILE A 191 19.68 1.30 1.46
N HIS A 192 20.86 1.05 2.03
CA HIS A 192 21.73 -0.05 1.62
C HIS A 192 21.63 -1.16 2.67
N ILE A 193 21.73 -2.41 2.24
CA ILE A 193 21.81 -3.55 3.16
C ILE A 193 23.28 -3.85 3.41
N ASP A 194 23.70 -3.80 4.67
CA ASP A 194 25.05 -4.22 5.05
C ASP A 194 25.30 -5.68 4.65
N GLY A 195 26.37 -5.91 3.90
CA GLY A 195 26.72 -7.22 3.36
C GLY A 195 26.12 -7.55 1.99
N ASP A 196 25.33 -6.65 1.39
CA ASP A 196 24.96 -6.79 -0.02
C ASP A 196 26.15 -6.45 -0.92
N THR A 197 26.68 -7.47 -1.59
CA THR A 197 27.82 -7.37 -2.50
C THR A 197 27.51 -6.56 -3.77
N ARG A 198 26.23 -6.28 -4.06
CA ARG A 198 25.84 -5.49 -5.23
C ARG A 198 25.83 -3.98 -4.96
N GLY A 199 25.76 -3.57 -3.70
CA GLY A 199 25.73 -2.16 -3.31
C GLY A 199 24.53 -1.39 -3.85
N GLU A 200 23.44 -2.07 -4.22
CA GLU A 200 22.26 -1.42 -4.78
C GLU A 200 21.41 -0.82 -3.66
N ALA A 201 21.17 0.49 -3.73
CA ALA A 201 20.26 1.16 -2.82
C ALA A 201 18.81 0.72 -3.09
N TYR A 202 18.06 0.35 -2.06
CA TYR A 202 16.66 -0.06 -2.19
C TYR A 202 15.70 0.90 -1.51
N ASP A 203 14.56 1.13 -2.18
CA ASP A 203 13.45 1.97 -1.71
C ASP A 203 12.54 1.17 -0.77
N ALA A 204 12.92 1.11 0.51
CA ALA A 204 12.25 0.29 1.52
C ALA A 204 10.82 0.76 1.83
N THR A 205 9.94 -0.18 2.13
CA THR A 205 8.64 0.11 2.75
C THR A 205 8.72 -0.28 4.21
N LEU A 206 8.51 0.68 5.11
CA LEU A 206 8.54 0.42 6.55
C LEU A 206 7.18 -0.08 7.01
N ARG A 207 7.17 -1.11 7.85
CA ARG A 207 5.96 -1.62 8.48
C ARG A 207 5.96 -1.23 9.95
N VAL A 208 4.99 -0.42 10.35
CA VAL A 208 4.90 0.13 11.70
C VAL A 208 3.58 -0.22 12.36
N SER A 209 3.57 -0.31 13.69
CA SER A 209 2.33 -0.35 14.45
C SER A 209 1.72 1.06 14.52
N PHE A 210 0.39 1.15 14.44
CA PHE A 210 -0.30 2.43 14.55
C PHE A 210 -1.53 2.32 15.44
N VAL A 211 -1.91 3.44 16.07
CA VAL A 211 -3.18 3.61 16.76
C VAL A 211 -3.85 4.87 16.20
N LEU A 212 -5.14 4.77 15.92
CA LEU A 212 -5.98 5.91 15.63
C LEU A 212 -6.84 6.17 16.87
N GLN A 213 -6.73 7.37 17.44
CA GLN A 213 -7.54 7.78 18.58
C GLN A 213 -8.53 8.86 18.14
N ARG A 214 -9.79 8.70 18.54
CA ARG A 214 -10.74 9.81 18.57
C ARG A 214 -10.53 10.52 19.89
N HIS A 215 -10.44 11.85 19.90
CA HIS A 215 -10.56 12.56 21.18
C HIS A 215 -11.91 12.19 21.80
N GLY A 216 -11.90 11.84 23.09
CA GLY A 216 -13.13 11.69 23.87
C GLY A 216 -13.93 12.99 23.90
N PRO A 217 -15.22 12.96 24.28
CA PRO A 217 -16.06 14.14 24.25
C PRO A 217 -15.53 15.22 25.20
N LYS A 218 -15.45 16.47 24.74
CA LYS A 218 -16.16 17.51 25.50
C LYS A 218 -17.61 17.40 25.06
N LEU A 219 -18.53 17.12 26.00
CA LEU A 219 -19.96 17.19 25.69
C LEU A 219 -20.27 18.56 25.08
N GLY A 220 -20.59 18.60 23.79
CA GLY A 220 -20.92 19.84 23.09
C GLY A 220 -21.07 19.59 21.59
N ASN A 221 -22.25 19.92 21.08
CA ASN A 221 -22.69 19.65 19.71
C ASN A 221 -21.80 20.27 18.63
N ASP A 222 -21.59 19.48 17.59
CA ASP A 222 -21.47 19.83 16.17
C ASP A 222 -20.27 20.66 15.67
N LYS A 223 -19.66 20.06 14.63
CA LYS A 223 -18.92 20.69 13.52
C LYS A 223 -17.55 21.26 13.85
N ASP A 224 -16.60 20.35 14.05
CA ASP A 224 -15.20 20.39 13.58
C ASP A 224 -14.42 19.38 14.45
N GLU A 225 -14.55 18.09 14.10
CA GLU A 225 -13.91 17.02 14.86
C GLU A 225 -12.45 16.84 14.39
N GLU A 226 -11.50 17.30 15.20
CA GLU A 226 -10.07 17.20 14.91
C GLU A 226 -9.51 15.86 15.45
N TYR A 227 -9.02 15.01 14.56
CA TYR A 227 -8.30 13.79 14.95
C TYR A 227 -6.82 14.12 15.18
N HIS A 228 -6.29 13.79 16.35
CA HIS A 228 -4.86 13.92 16.63
C HIS A 228 -4.12 12.61 16.33
N VAL A 229 -3.07 12.72 15.52
CA VAL A 229 -2.03 11.69 15.42
C VAL A 229 -0.97 12.04 16.46
N GLU A 230 -1.00 11.36 17.60
CA GLU A 230 0.13 11.39 18.51
C GLU A 230 1.18 10.40 18.02
N TRP A 231 2.33 10.94 17.64
CA TRP A 231 3.53 10.12 17.44
C TRP A 231 3.93 9.58 18.81
N LEU A 232 3.58 8.32 19.08
CA LEU A 232 4.27 7.55 20.11
C LEU A 232 5.74 7.60 19.72
N ARG A 233 6.55 8.34 20.50
CA ARG A 233 7.97 8.54 20.23
C ARG A 233 8.64 7.19 19.99
N GLY A 234 8.79 6.84 18.73
CA GLY A 234 9.71 5.81 18.31
C GLY A 234 11.05 6.51 18.20
N ASP A 235 11.84 6.45 19.26
CA ASP A 235 13.27 6.65 19.13
C ASP A 235 13.75 5.56 18.17
N TRP A 236 13.96 5.92 16.91
CA TRP A 236 14.62 5.07 15.94
C TRP A 236 16.10 5.09 16.29
N GLU A 237 16.51 4.32 17.28
CA GLU A 237 17.90 3.92 17.39
C GLU A 237 18.18 2.98 16.21
N LEU A 238 18.80 3.52 15.16
CA LEU A 238 19.52 2.69 14.20
C LEU A 238 20.48 1.80 15.02
N PRO A 239 20.63 0.51 14.67
CA PRO A 239 21.63 -0.32 15.33
C PRO A 239 22.99 0.41 15.27
N PRO A 240 23.77 0.42 16.37
CA PRO A 240 25.08 1.05 16.36
C PRO A 240 25.92 0.43 15.25
N GLU A 241 26.65 1.28 14.52
CA GLU A 241 27.57 0.85 13.47
C GLU A 241 28.49 -0.25 14.03
N PRO A 242 28.73 -1.34 13.29
CA PRO A 242 29.66 -2.36 13.74
C PRO A 242 31.03 -1.71 13.94
N GLU A 243 31.58 -1.86 15.15
CA GLU A 243 32.96 -1.46 15.44
C GLU A 243 33.87 -2.15 14.42
N MET A 244 34.50 -1.35 13.55
CA MET A 244 35.49 -1.88 12.62
C MET A 244 36.68 -2.43 13.41
N PRO A 245 37.25 -3.57 12.98
CA PRO A 245 38.35 -4.23 13.68
C PRO A 245 39.62 -3.39 13.77
#